data_AF-A0A925DEN2-F1
#
_entry.id   AF-A0A925DEN2-F1
#
_cell.length_a   1.000
_cell.length_b   1.000
_cell.length_c   1.000
_cell.angle_alpha   90.00
_cell.angle_beta   90.00
_cell.angle_gamma   90.00
#
_symmetry.space_group_name_H-M   'P 1'
#
loop_
_entity.id
_entity.type
_entity.pdbx_description
1 polymer ?
#
loop_
_entity_poly.entity_id
_entity_poly.type
_entity_poly.pdbx_seq_one_letter_code
_entity_poly.pdbx_strand_id
1 'polypeptide(L)'
;MKKEYLRMIEWLQLAGVFYTLSMMVGDHRLQTLFWKLGGVTVGVFMGYWADRVAIGRIVADSSDLRKVARAIVILACVYGVTGGI
;
A
#
# COMPACT_ATOMS: atom_id res chain seq x y z
N MET A 1 14.99 -11.75 6.51
CA MET A 1 14.15 -11.73 5.29
C MET A 1 12.75 -12.29 5.50
N LYS A 2 12.56 -13.50 6.06
CA LYS A 2 11.22 -14.16 6.17
C LYS A 2 10.12 -13.30 6.81
N LYS A 3 10.42 -12.56 7.89
CA LYS A 3 9.43 -11.73 8.61
C LYS A 3 8.88 -10.54 7.79
N GLU A 4 9.68 -10.01 6.85
CA GLU A 4 9.25 -8.89 6.00
C GLU A 4 8.34 -9.36 4.87
N TYR A 5 8.63 -10.53 4.28
CA TYR A 5 7.75 -11.15 3.28
C TYR A 5 6.38 -11.50 3.84
N LEU A 6 6.33 -12.03 5.07
CA LEU A 6 5.06 -12.31 5.74
C LEU A 6 4.22 -11.05 5.91
N ARG A 7 4.84 -9.95 6.36
CA ARG A 7 4.15 -8.65 6.47
C ARG A 7 3.64 -8.15 5.13
N MET A 8 4.39 -8.33 4.04
CA MET A 8 3.92 -7.93 2.69
C MET A 8 2.70 -8.74 2.26
N ILE A 9 2.65 -10.03 2.57
CA ILE A 9 1.50 -10.88 2.30
C ILE A 9 0.29 -10.46 3.15
N GLU A 10 0.50 -10.14 4.43
CA GLU A 10 -0.56 -9.63 5.32
C GLU A 10 -1.18 -8.34 4.77
N TRP A 11 -0.38 -7.40 4.26
CA TRP A 11 -0.88 -6.17 3.63
C TRP A 11 -1.71 -6.47 2.37
N LEU A 12 -1.28 -7.42 1.54
CA LEU A 12 -2.02 -7.83 0.34
C LEU A 12 -3.34 -8.53 0.70
N GLN A 13 -3.33 -9.38 1.72
CA GLN A 13 -4.54 -10.03 2.23
C GLN A 13 -5.52 -9.00 2.79
N LEU A 14 -5.04 -8.01 3.54
CA LEU A 14 -5.87 -6.93 4.07
C LEU A 14 -6.54 -6.12 2.94
N ALA A 15 -5.80 -5.82 1.87
CA ALA A 15 -6.38 -5.19 0.68
C ALA A 15 -7.48 -6.05 0.05
N GLY A 16 -7.25 -7.36 -0.09
CA GLY A 16 -8.25 -8.32 -0.57
C GLY A 16 -9.49 -8.36 0.32
N VAL A 17 -9.33 -8.28 1.64
CA VAL A 17 -10.47 -8.18 2.58
C VAL A 17 -11.26 -6.90 2.35
N PHE A 18 -10.62 -5.74 2.19
CA PHE A 18 -11.32 -4.49 1.90
C PHE A 18 -12.08 -4.53 0.57
N TYR A 19 -11.48 -5.07 -0.50
CA TYR A 19 -12.21 -5.27 -1.75
C TYR A 19 -13.40 -6.23 -1.59
N THR A 20 -13.22 -7.32 -0.87
CA THR A 20 -14.32 -8.27 -0.60
C THR A 20 -15.44 -7.60 0.19
N LEU A 21 -15.11 -6.85 1.24
CA LEU A 21 -16.08 -6.09 2.03
C LEU A 21 -16.81 -5.05 1.19
N SER A 22 -16.13 -4.41 0.22
CA SER A 22 -16.79 -3.46 -0.69
C SER A 22 -17.89 -4.11 -1.53
N MET A 23 -17.79 -5.42 -1.83
CA MET A 23 -18.80 -6.17 -2.58
C MET A 23 -19.93 -6.71 -1.71
N MET A 24 -19.71 -6.85 -0.40
CA MET A 24 -20.69 -7.40 0.53
C MET A 24 -21.59 -6.35 1.19
N VAL A 25 -21.23 -5.07 1.07
CA VAL A 25 -21.96 -3.97 1.71
C VAL A 25 -22.91 -3.30 0.73
N GLY A 26 -24.18 -3.19 1.12
CA GLY A 26 -25.22 -2.53 0.31
C GLY A 26 -25.27 -1.01 0.43
N ASP A 27 -24.65 -0.43 1.47
CA ASP A 27 -24.54 1.03 1.61
C ASP A 27 -23.43 1.56 0.68
N HIS A 28 -23.82 2.44 -0.24
CA HIS A 28 -22.92 3.02 -1.23
C HIS A 28 -21.73 3.81 -0.63
N ARG A 29 -21.92 4.45 0.54
CA ARG A 29 -20.84 5.18 1.22
C ARG A 29 -19.79 4.23 1.76
N LEU A 30 -20.24 3.15 2.40
CA LEU A 30 -19.36 2.12 2.95
C LEU A 30 -18.68 1.32 1.83
N GLN A 31 -19.39 1.01 0.76
CA GLN A 31 -18.80 0.40 -0.43
C GLN A 31 -17.66 1.25 -0.99
N THR A 32 -17.88 2.55 -1.17
CA THR A 32 -16.85 3.49 -1.66
C THR A 32 -15.68 3.58 -0.69
N LEU A 33 -15.95 3.62 0.62
CA LEU A 33 -14.91 3.63 1.64
C LEU A 33 -14.02 2.39 1.55
N PHE A 34 -14.62 1.20 1.53
CA PHE A 34 -13.88 -0.07 1.45
C PHE A 34 -13.12 -0.20 0.13
N TRP A 35 -13.70 0.26 -0.99
CA TRP A 35 -13.00 0.30 -2.28
C TRP A 35 -11.75 1.18 -2.22
N LYS A 36 -11.87 2.40 -1.66
CA LYS A 36 -10.73 3.32 -1.50
C LYS A 36 -9.68 2.76 -0.55
N LEU A 37 -10.10 2.16 0.57
CA LEU A 37 -9.18 1.53 1.52
C LEU A 37 -8.42 0.36 0.89
N GLY A 38 -9.10 -0.46 0.07
CA GLY A 38 -8.46 -1.50 -0.73
C GLY A 38 -7.38 -0.93 -1.65
N GLY A 39 -7.72 0.09 -2.44
CA GLY A 39 -6.79 0.75 -3.35
C GLY A 39 -5.59 1.38 -2.65
N VAL A 40 -5.80 2.10 -1.53
CA VAL A 40 -4.70 2.68 -0.74
C VAL A 40 -3.78 1.58 -0.22
N THR A 41 -4.36 0.48 0.28
CA THR A 41 -3.59 -0.64 0.84
C THR A 41 -2.74 -1.34 -0.23
N VAL A 42 -3.29 -1.56 -1.43
CA VAL A 42 -2.52 -2.07 -2.58
C VAL A 42 -1.43 -1.10 -3.00
N GLY A 43 -1.75 0.20 -3.07
CA GLY A 43 -0.77 1.23 -3.42
C GLY A 43 0.41 1.29 -2.46
N VAL A 44 0.16 1.16 -1.15
CA VAL A 44 1.21 1.08 -0.13
C VAL A 44 2.03 -0.20 -0.29
N PHE A 45 1.40 -1.34 -0.56
CA PHE A 45 2.10 -2.59 -0.84
C PHE A 45 3.04 -2.47 -2.06
N MET A 46 2.54 -1.91 -3.17
CA MET A 46 3.34 -1.68 -4.38
C MET A 46 4.47 -0.68 -4.12
N GLY A 47 4.19 0.41 -3.42
CA GLY A 47 5.20 1.42 -3.06
C GLY A 47 6.30 0.84 -2.19
N TYR A 48 5.96 0.00 -1.21
CA TYR A 48 6.96 -0.68 -0.38
C TYR A 48 7.82 -1.66 -1.20
N TRP A 49 7.20 -2.38 -2.14
CA TRP A 49 7.94 -3.26 -3.05
C TRP A 49 8.87 -2.46 -3.99
N ALA A 50 8.37 -1.38 -4.60
CA ALA A 50 9.13 -0.52 -5.50
C ALA A 50 10.31 0.15 -4.80
N ASP A 51 10.11 0.70 -3.59
CA ASP A 51 11.15 1.26 -2.74
C ASP A 51 12.28 0.24 -2.48
N ARG A 52 11.92 -1.03 -2.21
CA ARG A 52 12.89 -2.10 -1.97
C ARG A 52 13.73 -2.44 -3.20
N VAL A 53 13.14 -2.35 -4.40
CA VAL A 53 13.85 -2.60 -5.66
C VAL A 53 14.72 -1.40 -6.06
N ALA A 54 14.20 -0.18 -5.92
CA ALA A 54 14.85 1.03 -6.41
C ALA A 54 15.91 1.61 -5.45
N ILE A 55 15.64 1.60 -4.13
CA ILE A 55 16.45 2.32 -3.13
C ILE A 55 17.13 1.33 -2.15
N GLY A 56 16.56 0.14 -1.98
CA GLY A 56 17.05 -0.88 -1.06
C GLY A 56 16.44 -0.77 0.35
N ARG A 57 17.07 -1.39 1.34
CA ARG A 57 16.51 -1.46 2.70
C ARG A 57 16.78 -0.18 3.49
N ILE A 58 15.72 0.56 3.82
CA ILE A 58 15.78 1.71 4.73
C ILE A 58 15.65 1.22 6.18
N VAL A 59 16.61 1.62 7.01
CA VAL A 59 16.66 1.37 8.46
C VAL A 59 16.42 2.68 9.23
N ALA A 60 16.15 2.61 10.54
CA ALA A 60 15.87 3.79 11.35
C ALA A 60 16.96 4.87 11.26
N ASP A 61 18.21 4.43 11.13
CA ASP A 61 19.41 5.26 11.01
C ASP A 61 19.70 5.74 9.56
N SER A 62 18.79 5.49 8.62
CA SER A 62 18.94 6.02 7.26
C SER A 62 18.74 7.53 7.24
N SER A 63 19.49 8.20 6.36
CA SER A 63 19.40 9.66 6.18
C SER A 63 17.97 10.11 5.88
N ASP A 64 17.63 11.31 6.35
CA ASP A 64 16.28 11.87 6.20
C ASP A 64 15.87 12.00 4.73
N LEU A 65 16.83 12.27 3.84
CA LEU A 65 16.60 12.29 2.40
C LEU A 65 16.10 10.94 1.86
N ARG A 66 16.60 9.80 2.37
CA ARG A 66 16.12 8.47 1.95
C ARG A 66 14.72 8.18 2.48
N LYS A 67 14.40 8.65 3.69
CA LYS A 67 13.04 8.54 4.26
C LYS A 67 12.02 9.34 3.43
N VAL A 68 12.40 10.55 2.99
CA VAL A 68 11.58 11.37 2.09
C VAL A 68 11.41 10.72 0.73
N ALA A 69 12.50 10.20 0.13
CA ALA A 69 12.42 9.49 -1.14
C ALA A 69 11.45 8.30 -1.09
N ARG A 70 11.49 7.50 -0.03
CA ARG A 70 10.51 6.43 0.21
C ARG A 70 9.08 6.96 0.28
N ALA A 71 8.84 8.02 1.04
CA ALA A 71 7.51 8.59 1.18
C ALA A 71 6.95 9.02 -0.19
N ILE A 72 7.79 9.62 -1.04
CA ILE A 72 7.43 10.01 -2.41
C ILE A 72 7.09 8.79 -3.26
N VAL A 73 7.91 7.74 -3.24
CA VAL A 73 7.65 6.49 -4.00
C VAL A 73 6.34 5.86 -3.56
N ILE A 74 6.10 5.75 -2.25
CA ILE A 74 4.86 5.19 -1.72
C ILE A 74 3.66 6.04 -2.14
N LEU A 75 3.74 7.37 -2.01
CA LEU A 75 2.67 8.28 -2.41
C LEU A 75 2.37 8.19 -3.91
N ALA A 76 3.40 8.08 -4.76
CA ALA A 76 3.22 7.91 -6.20
C ALA A 76 2.48 6.61 -6.53
N CYS A 77 2.84 5.50 -5.88
CA CYS A 77 2.14 4.23 -6.06
C CYS A 77 0.69 4.27 -5.55
N VAL A 78 0.45 4.87 -4.39
CA VAL A 78 -0.92 5.07 -3.87
C VAL A 78 -1.74 5.90 -4.83
N TYR A 79 -1.23 7.06 -5.26
CA TYR A 79 -1.91 7.93 -6.20
C TYR A 79 -2.23 7.22 -7.52
N GLY A 80 -1.26 6.49 -8.08
CA GLY A 80 -1.46 5.72 -9.32
C GLY A 80 -2.55 4.65 -9.19
N VAL A 81 -2.58 3.91 -8.08
CA VAL A 81 -3.58 2.84 -7.86
C VAL A 81 -4.96 3.39 -7.51
N THR A 82 -5.03 4.48 -6.73
CA THR A 82 -6.32 5.01 -6.25
C THR A 82 -6.94 6.07 -7.16
N GLY A 83 -6.12 6.76 -7.96
CA GLY A 83 -6.54 7.86 -8.83
C GLY A 83 -6.36 7.58 -10.32
N GLY A 84 -5.64 6.52 -10.70
CA GLY A 84 -5.44 6.11 -12.10
C GLY A 84 -6.52 5.16 -12.65
N ILE A 85 -7.61 4.94 -11.91
CA ILE A 85 -8.77 4.13 -12.33
C ILE A 85 -10.02 5.00 -12.31
#